data_AF-A0A933FUQ2-F1
#
_entry.id   AF-A0A933FUQ2-F1
#
_cell.length_a   1.000
_cell.length_b   1.000
_cell.length_c   1.000
_cell.angle_alpha   90.00
_cell.angle_beta   90.00
_cell.angle_gamma   90.00
#
_symmetry.space_group_name_H-M   'P 1'
#
loop_
_entity.id
_entity.type
_entity.pdbx_description
1 polymer ?
#
loop_
_entity_poly.entity_id
_entity_poly.type
_entity_poly.pdbx_seq_one_letter_code
_entity_poly.pdbx_strand_id
1 'polypeptide(L)'
;MKRKSSGDVPSLLDRVTGESDSWKERERRYIYSGEPRTTPGYVIRPNRKATRRKVSTFTIILMLFGFAVSIVVYIGNIIEVDRLAIEVHQLRTIHSKIVDANEALKAEINRKSSLERIAKTATEELGLRYSTVPPILIDVGRDQFERFGKR
;
A
#
# COMPACT_ATOMS: atom_id res chain seq x y z
N MET A 1 54.34 -2.90 26.75
CA MET A 1 55.01 -1.84 25.97
C MET A 1 55.62 -2.44 24.70
N LYS A 2 55.06 -2.14 23.52
CA LYS A 2 55.69 -2.43 22.21
C LYS A 2 55.49 -1.20 21.33
N ARG A 3 56.62 -0.68 20.81
CA ARG A 3 56.73 0.60 20.10
C ARG A 3 56.16 0.47 18.68
N LYS A 4 55.39 1.47 18.24
CA LYS A 4 54.92 1.63 16.85
C LYS A 4 56.13 1.85 15.96
N SER A 5 56.34 0.93 15.02
CA SER A 5 57.34 1.06 13.96
C SER A 5 56.80 1.96 12.87
N SER A 6 57.53 3.04 12.63
CA SER A 6 57.54 3.84 11.41
C SER A 6 57.74 2.93 10.19
N GLY A 7 56.92 3.08 9.14
CA GLY A 7 57.04 2.17 8.00
C GLY A 7 56.05 2.34 6.85
N ASP A 8 55.51 3.55 6.58
CA ASP A 8 54.68 3.81 5.39
C ASP A 8 55.12 5.08 4.63
N VAL A 9 56.43 5.31 4.55
CA VAL A 9 57.02 6.34 3.66
C VAL A 9 57.38 5.84 2.25
N PRO A 10 57.66 4.54 1.98
CA PRO A 10 58.10 4.15 0.62
C PRO A 10 56.97 4.17 -0.42
N SER A 11 55.69 4.17 -0.03
CA SER A 11 54.56 4.22 -0.96
C SER A 11 54.24 5.62 -1.52
N LEU A 12 54.86 6.67 -0.97
CA LEU A 12 54.70 8.04 -1.48
C LEU A 12 55.73 8.40 -2.56
N LEU A 13 56.85 7.67 -2.63
CA LEU A 13 57.89 7.89 -3.65
C LEU A 13 57.49 7.30 -5.02
N ASP A 14 56.74 6.20 -5.05
CA ASP A 14 56.23 5.59 -6.29
C ASP A 14 55.14 6.43 -6.99
N ARG A 15 54.48 7.32 -6.26
CA ARG A 15 53.44 8.20 -6.82
C ARG A 15 54.01 9.46 -7.48
N VAL A 16 55.24 9.84 -7.17
CA VAL A 16 55.88 11.05 -7.70
C VAL A 16 56.72 10.75 -8.95
N THR A 17 57.17 9.51 -9.12
CA THR A 17 57.99 9.11 -10.29
C THR A 17 57.15 8.74 -11.52
N GLY A 18 55.88 8.38 -11.37
CA GLY A 18 55.02 7.92 -12.47
C GLY A 18 54.39 9.01 -13.37
N GLU A 19 54.51 10.30 -13.05
CA GLU A 19 53.78 11.37 -13.75
C GLU A 19 54.70 12.33 -14.55
N SER A 20 56.01 12.05 -14.59
CA SER A 20 57.00 12.94 -15.19
C SER A 20 57.28 12.70 -16.68
N ASP A 21 56.80 11.59 -17.26
CA ASP A 21 57.09 11.23 -18.66
C ASP A 21 56.01 11.69 -19.67
N SER A 22 54.82 12.11 -19.24
CA SER A 22 53.74 12.50 -20.17
C SER A 22 53.92 13.87 -20.84
N TRP A 23 54.89 14.68 -20.38
CA TRP A 23 55.12 16.04 -20.86
C TRP A 23 56.23 16.16 -21.91
N LYS A 24 57.04 15.11 -22.11
CA LYS A 24 58.14 15.10 -23.10
C LYS A 24 57.71 14.65 -24.51
N GLU A 25 56.54 14.02 -24.66
CA GLU A 25 56.05 13.51 -25.95
C GLU A 25 55.37 14.59 -26.83
N ARG A 26 55.07 15.78 -26.28
CA ARG A 26 54.28 16.82 -26.98
C ARG A 26 55.09 17.90 -27.70
N GLU A 27 56.42 17.91 -27.55
CA GLU A 27 57.27 18.99 -28.09
C GLU A 27 58.00 18.66 -29.40
N ARG A 28 57.80 17.48 -30.00
CA ARG A 28 58.52 17.08 -31.23
C ARG A 28 57.62 16.85 -32.44
N ARG A 29 56.70 17.78 -32.73
CA ARG A 29 55.90 17.67 -33.96
C ARG A 29 55.51 19.00 -34.59
N TYR A 30 56.47 19.90 -34.84
CA TYR A 30 56.34 20.90 -35.91
C TYR A 30 57.72 21.23 -36.49
N ILE A 31 58.13 20.49 -37.52
CA ILE A 31 59.12 20.97 -38.50
C ILE A 31 58.31 21.68 -39.58
N TYR A 32 58.39 23.02 -39.62
CA TYR A 32 57.68 23.84 -40.62
C TYR A 32 58.63 24.14 -41.79
N SER A 33 58.53 23.34 -42.84
CA SER A 33 59.12 23.62 -44.16
C SER A 33 58.01 23.54 -45.20
N GLY A 34 57.48 24.71 -45.58
CA GLY A 34 56.38 24.82 -46.55
C GLY A 34 55.69 26.19 -46.42
N GLU A 35 55.53 26.88 -47.54
CA GLU A 35 55.02 28.24 -47.66
C GLU A 35 53.61 28.45 -47.06
N PRO A 36 53.26 29.67 -46.60
CA PRO A 36 52.00 29.93 -45.92
C PRO A 36 50.81 29.82 -46.88
N ARG A 37 50.03 28.74 -46.75
CA ARG A 37 48.70 28.63 -47.36
C ARG A 37 47.65 29.18 -46.41
N THR A 38 46.92 30.18 -46.88
CA THR A 38 45.79 30.83 -46.22
C THR A 38 44.68 29.81 -45.94
N THR A 39 44.56 29.35 -44.70
CA THR A 39 43.45 28.49 -44.26
C THR A 39 42.35 29.32 -43.60
N PRO A 40 41.06 29.07 -43.89
CA PRO A 40 39.95 29.85 -43.35
C PRO A 40 39.85 29.63 -41.84
N GLY A 41 39.70 30.75 -41.11
CA GLY A 41 39.80 30.82 -39.65
C GLY A 41 38.83 29.89 -38.92
N TYR A 42 39.36 28.81 -38.36
CA TYR A 42 38.69 28.06 -37.31
C TYR A 42 38.83 28.82 -36.00
N VAL A 43 37.72 29.43 -35.55
CA VAL A 43 37.66 30.04 -34.22
C VAL A 43 37.58 28.91 -33.20
N ILE A 44 38.70 28.59 -32.55
CA ILE A 44 38.73 27.71 -31.39
C ILE A 44 37.93 28.40 -30.28
N ARG A 45 36.68 27.98 -30.06
CA ARG A 45 35.89 28.46 -28.92
C ARG A 45 36.56 27.95 -27.64
N PRO A 46 36.95 28.81 -26.70
CA PRO A 46 37.49 28.36 -25.42
C PRO A 46 36.41 27.56 -24.69
N ASN A 47 36.80 26.40 -24.17
CA ASN A 47 35.96 25.52 -23.35
C ASN A 47 35.51 26.31 -22.11
N ARG A 48 34.31 26.91 -22.16
CA ARG A 48 33.69 27.57 -21.00
C ARG A 48 33.53 26.48 -19.93
N LYS A 49 34.35 26.55 -18.87
CA LYS A 49 34.16 25.75 -17.67
C LYS A 49 32.69 25.86 -17.28
N ALA A 50 31.97 24.74 -17.31
CA ALA A 50 30.59 24.69 -16.88
C ALA A 50 30.54 25.23 -15.45
N THR A 51 30.06 26.46 -15.28
CA THR A 51 29.86 27.06 -13.97
C THR A 51 28.86 26.18 -13.26
N ARG A 52 29.33 25.34 -12.34
CA ARG A 52 28.46 24.53 -11.47
C ARG A 52 27.48 25.51 -10.84
N ARG A 53 26.21 25.44 -11.24
CA ARG A 53 25.15 26.26 -10.66
C ARG A 53 25.12 25.93 -9.18
N LYS A 54 25.58 26.87 -8.34
CA LYS A 54 25.49 26.71 -6.89
C LYS A 54 24.00 26.62 -6.58
N VAL A 55 23.61 25.52 -5.93
CA VAL A 55 22.23 25.34 -5.47
C VAL A 55 21.93 26.54 -4.57
N SER A 56 20.95 27.35 -4.95
CA SER A 56 20.62 28.55 -4.18
C SER A 56 20.13 28.12 -2.80
N THR A 57 20.52 28.83 -1.76
CA THR A 57 20.00 28.63 -0.40
C THR A 57 18.47 28.67 -0.38
N PHE A 58 17.87 29.46 -1.28
CA PHE A 58 16.43 29.51 -1.49
C PHE A 58 15.82 28.16 -1.91
N THR A 59 16.50 27.41 -2.80
CA THR A 59 16.04 26.08 -3.24
C THR A 59 16.08 25.08 -2.08
N ILE A 60 17.08 25.19 -1.21
CA ILE A 60 17.20 24.34 -0.01
C ILE A 60 16.04 24.62 0.95
N ILE A 61 15.72 25.88 1.20
CA ILE A 61 14.59 26.28 2.06
C ILE A 61 13.26 25.75 1.47
N LEU A 62 13.07 25.87 0.15
CA LEU A 62 11.86 25.41 -0.51
C LEU A 62 11.72 23.87 -0.47
N MET A 63 12.82 23.13 -0.59
CA MET A 63 12.82 21.67 -0.37
C MET A 63 12.48 21.30 1.06
N LEU A 64 13.02 22.00 2.07
CA LEU A 64 12.69 21.78 3.47
C LEU A 64 11.21 22.00 3.75
N PHE A 65 10.65 23.07 3.20
CA PHE A 65 9.21 23.35 3.32
C PHE A 65 8.37 22.27 2.62
N GLY A 66 8.76 21.85 1.41
CA GLY A 66 8.12 20.75 0.70
C GLY A 66 8.15 19.44 1.49
N PHE A 67 9.28 19.13 2.13
CA PHE A 67 9.42 17.97 3.01
C PHE A 67 8.50 18.06 4.22
N ALA A 68 8.44 19.22 4.87
CA ALA A 68 7.57 19.44 6.03
C ALA A 68 6.09 19.21 5.65
N VAL A 69 5.63 19.80 4.54
CA VAL A 69 4.26 19.60 4.03
C VAL A 69 4.02 18.13 3.69
N SER A 70 4.96 17.48 2.99
CA SER A 70 4.85 16.06 2.63
C SER A 70 4.71 15.16 3.85
N ILE A 71 5.42 15.45 4.95
CA ILE A 71 5.33 14.67 6.19
C ILE A 71 3.94 14.84 6.82
N VAL A 72 3.40 16.06 6.88
CA VAL A 72 2.07 16.30 7.45
C VAL A 72 0.99 15.59 6.65
N VAL A 73 1.04 15.66 5.31
CA VAL A 73 0.09 14.95 4.44
C VAL A 73 0.22 13.42 4.62
N TYR A 74 1.44 12.91 4.73
CA TYR A 74 1.68 11.48 4.96
C TYR A 74 1.07 11.00 6.29
N ILE A 75 1.29 11.75 7.38
CA ILE A 75 0.71 11.43 8.69
C ILE A 75 -0.82 11.56 8.65
N GLY A 76 -1.37 12.55 7.93
CA GLY A 76 -2.82 12.65 7.74
C GLY A 76 -3.40 11.39 7.10
N ASN A 77 -2.78 10.93 6.01
CA ASN A 77 -3.21 9.74 5.29
C ASN A 77 -3.11 8.46 6.14
N ILE A 78 -2.02 8.28 6.91
CA ILE A 78 -1.87 7.08 7.74
C ILE A 78 -2.94 7.00 8.83
N ILE A 79 -3.31 8.13 9.43
CA ILE A 79 -4.38 8.19 10.45
C ILE A 79 -5.74 7.84 9.84
N GLU A 80 -6.03 8.31 8.63
CA GLU A 80 -7.29 7.98 7.95
C GLU A 80 -7.37 6.50 7.61
N VAL A 81 -6.28 5.91 7.11
CA VAL A 81 -6.21 4.47 6.83
C VAL A 81 -6.39 3.65 8.11
N ASP A 82 -5.76 4.05 9.21
CA ASP A 82 -5.91 3.36 10.51
C ASP A 82 -7.34 3.43 11.03
N ARG A 83 -8.00 4.60 10.92
CA ARG A 83 -9.42 4.74 11.28
C ARG A 83 -10.30 3.82 10.44
N LEU A 84 -10.09 3.80 9.13
CA LEU A 84 -10.85 2.94 8.23
C LEU A 84 -10.63 1.46 8.55
N ALA A 85 -9.40 1.07 8.89
CA ALA A 85 -9.09 -0.30 9.30
C ALA A 85 -9.84 -0.71 10.58
N ILE A 86 -9.92 0.19 11.56
CA ILE A 86 -10.70 -0.03 12.79
C ILE A 86 -12.19 -0.19 12.48
N GLU A 87 -12.75 0.70 11.65
CA GLU A 87 -14.17 0.64 11.26
C GLU A 87 -14.50 -0.68 10.52
N VAL A 88 -13.66 -1.10 9.59
CA VAL A 88 -13.82 -2.38 8.89
C VAL A 88 -13.76 -3.56 9.86
N HIS A 89 -12.85 -3.54 10.83
CA HIS A 89 -12.76 -4.59 11.85
C HIS A 89 -14.01 -4.64 12.73
N GLN A 90 -14.52 -3.48 13.16
CA GLN A 90 -15.77 -3.38 13.92
C GLN A 90 -16.95 -3.92 13.11
N LEU A 91 -17.08 -3.52 11.85
CA LEU A 91 -18.15 -3.95 10.97
C LEU A 91 -18.12 -5.46 10.74
N ARG A 92 -16.92 -6.02 10.52
CA ARG A 92 -16.73 -7.47 10.39
C ARG A 92 -17.13 -8.22 11.66
N THR A 93 -16.82 -7.66 12.82
CA THR A 93 -17.20 -8.24 14.12
C THR A 93 -18.72 -8.23 14.30
N ILE A 94 -19.39 -7.13 13.94
CA ILE A 94 -20.85 -7.02 13.99
C ILE A 94 -21.49 -8.03 13.02
N HIS A 95 -20.98 -8.12 11.79
CA HIS A 95 -21.46 -9.07 10.80
C HIS A 95 -21.35 -10.52 11.29
N SER A 96 -20.20 -10.89 11.87
CA SER A 96 -20.01 -12.23 12.46
C SER A 96 -21.07 -12.52 13.52
N LYS A 97 -21.30 -11.59 14.46
CA LYS A 97 -22.32 -11.75 15.50
C LYS A 97 -23.72 -11.95 14.92
N ILE A 98 -24.07 -11.25 13.84
CA ILE A 98 -25.37 -11.41 13.17
C ILE A 98 -25.48 -12.77 12.48
N VAL A 99 -24.41 -13.26 11.86
CA VAL A 99 -24.38 -14.60 11.25
C VAL A 99 -24.55 -15.67 12.32
N ASP A 100 -23.78 -15.58 13.41
CA ASP A 100 -23.85 -16.53 14.53
C ASP A 100 -25.26 -16.53 15.16
N ALA A 101 -25.86 -15.35 15.34
CA ALA A 101 -27.22 -15.22 15.84
C ALA A 101 -28.26 -15.83 14.87
N ASN A 102 -28.10 -15.63 13.56
CA ASN A 102 -28.97 -16.26 12.57
C ASN A 102 -28.83 -17.77 12.55
N GLU A 103 -27.62 -18.30 12.70
CA GLU A 103 -27.38 -19.74 12.78
C GLU A 103 -28.02 -20.34 14.05
N ALA A 104 -27.88 -19.67 15.19
CA ALA A 104 -28.54 -20.05 16.42
C ALA A 104 -30.08 -20.04 16.28
N LEU A 105 -30.65 -19.01 15.66
CA LEU A 105 -32.09 -18.93 15.39
C LEU A 105 -32.55 -20.04 14.44
N LYS A 106 -31.78 -20.35 13.39
CA LYS A 106 -32.07 -21.47 12.49
C LYS A 106 -32.06 -22.80 13.24
N ALA A 107 -31.09 -23.01 14.12
CA ALA A 107 -31.02 -24.20 14.95
C ALA A 107 -32.23 -24.28 15.91
N GLU A 108 -32.65 -23.16 16.49
CA GLU A 108 -33.82 -23.11 17.37
C GLU A 108 -35.13 -23.37 16.61
N ILE A 109 -35.30 -22.77 15.42
CA ILE A 109 -36.42 -23.04 14.53
C ILE A 109 -36.46 -24.52 14.18
N ASN A 110 -35.32 -25.11 13.79
CA ASN A 110 -35.28 -26.53 13.48
C ASN A 110 -35.65 -27.40 14.70
N ARG A 111 -35.14 -27.06 15.88
CA ARG A 111 -35.48 -27.75 17.14
C ARG A 111 -36.98 -27.63 17.49
N LYS A 112 -37.58 -26.45 17.28
CA LYS A 112 -39.01 -26.19 17.56
C LYS A 112 -39.94 -26.76 16.49
N SER A 113 -39.53 -26.72 15.24
CA SER A 113 -40.27 -27.20 14.07
C SER A 113 -40.06 -28.70 13.81
N SER A 114 -39.19 -29.37 14.56
CA SER A 114 -39.00 -30.81 14.42
C SER A 114 -40.35 -31.52 14.59
N LEU A 115 -40.80 -32.16 13.51
CA LEU A 115 -42.06 -32.90 13.45
C LEU A 115 -42.14 -33.94 14.57
N GLU A 116 -41.01 -34.52 14.96
CA GLU A 116 -40.90 -35.47 16.06
C GLU A 116 -41.30 -34.87 17.41
N ARG A 117 -40.92 -33.62 17.68
CA ARG A 117 -41.28 -32.94 18.93
C ARG A 117 -42.74 -32.49 18.92
N ILE A 118 -43.23 -32.01 17.77
CA ILE A 118 -44.65 -31.68 17.59
C ILE A 118 -45.50 -32.95 17.77
N ALA A 119 -45.09 -34.06 17.15
CA ALA A 119 -45.75 -35.35 17.28
C ALA A 119 -45.73 -35.81 18.74
N LYS A 120 -44.57 -35.75 19.41
CA LYS A 120 -44.43 -36.12 20.83
C LYS A 120 -45.34 -35.29 21.74
N THR A 121 -45.33 -33.97 21.63
CA THR A 121 -46.21 -33.10 22.43
C THR A 121 -47.68 -33.36 22.11
N ALA A 122 -48.03 -33.55 20.84
CA ALA A 122 -49.40 -33.85 20.43
C ALA A 122 -49.88 -35.20 21.01
N THR A 123 -49.06 -36.25 20.95
CA THR A 123 -49.46 -37.60 21.39
C THR A 123 -49.32 -37.83 22.88
N GLU A 124 -48.25 -37.34 23.52
CA GLU A 124 -47.94 -37.61 24.93
C GLU A 124 -48.54 -36.57 25.87
N GLU A 125 -48.41 -35.27 25.56
CA GLU A 125 -48.87 -34.20 26.47
C GLU A 125 -50.34 -33.84 26.22
N LEU A 126 -50.75 -33.78 24.95
CA LEU A 126 -52.12 -33.38 24.56
C LEU A 126 -53.06 -34.57 24.32
N GLY A 127 -52.52 -35.81 24.33
CA GLY A 127 -53.30 -37.04 24.13
C GLY A 127 -53.98 -37.14 22.76
N LEU A 128 -53.56 -36.32 21.79
CA LEU A 128 -54.13 -36.30 20.45
C LEU A 128 -53.70 -37.56 19.70
N ARG A 129 -54.66 -38.17 19.00
CA ARG A 129 -54.41 -39.32 18.12
C ARG A 129 -54.54 -38.87 16.68
N TYR A 130 -53.79 -39.51 15.78
CA TYR A 130 -53.93 -39.27 14.35
C TYR A 130 -55.39 -39.52 13.93
N SER A 131 -56.03 -38.49 13.38
CA SER A 131 -57.36 -38.61 12.79
C SER A 131 -57.29 -39.52 11.57
N THR A 132 -58.11 -40.57 11.56
CA THR A 132 -58.31 -41.43 10.38
C THR A 132 -59.21 -40.78 9.33
N VAL A 133 -59.84 -39.65 9.66
CA VAL A 133 -60.70 -38.90 8.74
C VAL A 133 -59.86 -37.79 8.07
N PRO A 134 -59.84 -37.70 6.74
CA PRO A 134 -59.10 -36.66 6.03
C PRO A 134 -59.62 -35.27 6.38
N PRO A 135 -58.74 -34.25 6.41
CA PRO A 135 -59.13 -32.90 6.81
C PRO A 135 -60.11 -32.30 5.80
N ILE A 136 -61.15 -31.65 6.33
CA ILE A 136 -62.12 -30.91 5.53
C ILE A 136 -61.46 -29.60 5.13
N LEU A 137 -61.26 -29.39 3.83
CA LEU A 137 -60.83 -28.10 3.28
C LEU A 137 -61.97 -27.09 3.49
N ILE A 138 -61.78 -26.18 4.44
CA ILE A 138 -62.69 -25.05 4.64
C ILE A 138 -62.29 -23.98 3.62
N ASP A 139 -63.10 -23.81 2.58
CA ASP A 139 -62.97 -22.69 1.65
C ASP A 139 -63.53 -21.44 2.34
N VAL A 140 -62.62 -20.61 2.86
CA VAL A 140 -63.02 -19.34 3.47
C VAL A 140 -63.21 -18.34 2.33
N GLY A 141 -64.47 -18.17 1.91
CA GLY A 141 -64.87 -17.15 0.97
C GLY A 141 -64.38 -15.76 1.40
N ARG A 142 -63.89 -14.97 0.43
CA ARG A 142 -63.33 -13.62 0.65
C ARG A 142 -64.30 -12.66 1.34
N ASP A 143 -65.61 -12.93 1.24
CA ASP A 143 -66.71 -12.18 1.84
C ASP A 143 -66.71 -12.25 3.38
N GLN A 144 -66.19 -13.32 3.98
CA GLN A 144 -66.12 -13.44 5.44
C GLN A 144 -65.00 -12.60 6.05
N PHE A 145 -63.91 -12.35 5.32
CA PHE A 145 -62.80 -11.52 5.80
C PHE A 145 -63.18 -10.04 5.95
N GLU A 146 -64.06 -9.52 5.08
CA GLU A 146 -64.50 -8.11 5.15
C GLU A 146 -65.38 -7.80 6.36
N ARG A 147 -66.08 -8.81 6.92
CA ARG A 147 -66.91 -8.64 8.12
C ARG A 147 -66.09 -8.56 9.40
N PHE A 148 -64.91 -9.20 9.45
CA PHE A 148 -64.04 -9.19 10.63
C PHE A 148 -63.01 -8.06 10.62
N GLY A 149 -62.71 -7.44 9.47
CA GLY A 149 -61.77 -6.31 9.35
C GLY A 149 -62.35 -4.92 9.69
N LYS A 150 -63.63 -4.82 10.07
CA LYS A 150 -64.32 -3.54 10.39
C LYS A 150 -64.60 -3.32 11.88
N ARG A 151 -63.90 -3.99 12.79
CA ARG A 151 -63.97 -3.72 14.24
C ARG A 151 -62.68 -3.15 14.77
#